data_AF-A0A8J6NB80-F1
#
_entry.id   AF-A0A8J6NB80-F1
#
_cell.length_a   1.000
_cell.length_b   1.000
_cell.length_c   1.000
_cell.angle_alpha   90.00
_cell.angle_beta   90.00
_cell.angle_gamma   90.00
#
_symmetry.space_group_name_H-M   'P 1'
#
loop_
_entity.id
_entity.type
_entity.pdbx_description
1 polymer ?
#
loop_
_entity_poly.entity_id
_entity_poly.type
_entity_poly.pdbx_seq_one_letter_code
_entity_poly.pdbx_strand_id
1 'polypeptide(L)'
;MAKMHINPNNTTDKTIRSIDRKREQERRFMVKKAKDNAEEFVAKLVQRLIDRELVETSSVIELREAFVNQLNQLSTLEEFDVQLKVAPIRTLVQDANIVSLFLTAYIIEDLINHHAILDIYGEDIEIYLAVDSVFKVLRPR
;
A
#
# COMPACT_ATOMS: atom_id res chain seq x y z
N MET A 1 -50.13 -15.77 -8.02
CA MET A 1 -49.10 -14.83 -7.52
C MET A 1 -48.05 -15.65 -6.80
N ALA A 2 -46.93 -15.98 -7.44
CA ALA A 2 -45.84 -16.74 -6.82
C ALA A 2 -45.11 -15.85 -5.80
N LYS A 3 -45.10 -16.23 -4.52
CA LYS A 3 -44.27 -15.57 -3.51
C LYS A 3 -42.81 -15.87 -3.83
N MET A 4 -42.09 -14.84 -4.25
CA MET A 4 -40.65 -14.89 -4.49
C MET A 4 -39.97 -15.09 -3.13
N HIS A 5 -39.59 -16.33 -2.81
CA HIS A 5 -38.76 -16.64 -1.65
C HIS A 5 -37.35 -16.10 -1.91
N ILE A 6 -37.05 -14.92 -1.39
CA ILE A 6 -35.70 -14.36 -1.38
C ILE A 6 -34.90 -15.16 -0.34
N ASN A 7 -34.08 -16.10 -0.81
CA ASN A 7 -33.15 -16.83 0.05
C ASN A 7 -32.07 -15.83 0.55
N PRO A 8 -31.93 -15.61 1.87
CA PRO A 8 -30.98 -14.64 2.41
C PRO A 8 -29.55 -14.89 1.93
N ASN A 9 -29.14 -16.17 1.90
CA ASN A 9 -27.80 -16.61 1.46
C ASN A 9 -27.45 -16.15 0.05
N ASN A 10 -28.39 -16.21 -0.90
CA ASN A 10 -28.11 -15.85 -2.29
C ASN A 10 -27.95 -14.33 -2.47
N THR A 11 -28.54 -13.53 -1.59
CA THR A 11 -28.45 -12.06 -1.64
C THR A 11 -27.18 -11.59 -0.93
N THR A 12 -26.84 -12.18 0.22
CA THR A 12 -25.57 -11.94 0.92
C THR A 12 -24.36 -12.32 0.08
N ASP A 13 -24.39 -13.47 -0.61
CA ASP A 13 -23.29 -13.92 -1.47
C ASP A 13 -23.06 -12.98 -2.66
N LYS A 14 -24.13 -12.42 -3.23
CA LYS A 14 -24.04 -11.43 -4.31
C LYS A 14 -23.42 -10.13 -3.81
N THR A 15 -23.83 -9.68 -2.63
CA THR A 15 -23.28 -8.47 -1.99
C THR A 15 -21.79 -8.66 -1.69
N ILE A 16 -21.40 -9.78 -1.07
CA ILE A 16 -19.98 -10.10 -0.77
C ILE A 16 -19.15 -10.09 -2.04
N ARG A 17 -19.57 -10.83 -3.09
CA ARG A 17 -18.86 -10.87 -4.38
C ARG A 17 -18.75 -9.49 -5.03
N SER A 18 -19.74 -8.62 -4.88
CA SER A 18 -19.69 -7.26 -5.41
C SER A 18 -18.67 -6.38 -4.67
N ILE A 19 -18.56 -6.55 -3.36
CA ILE A 19 -17.59 -5.84 -2.52
C ILE A 19 -16.17 -6.28 -2.87
N ASP A 20 -15.92 -7.59 -2.98
CA ASP A 20 -14.60 -8.13 -3.32
C ASP A 20 -14.13 -7.64 -4.69
N ARG A 21 -15.03 -7.66 -5.69
CA ARG A 21 -14.73 -7.12 -7.02
C ARG A 21 -14.42 -5.63 -6.99
N LYS A 22 -15.15 -4.85 -6.19
CA LYS A 22 -14.92 -3.42 -6.07
C LYS A 22 -13.54 -3.15 -5.46
N ARG A 23 -13.20 -3.83 -4.37
CA ARG A 23 -11.89 -3.72 -3.71
C ARG A 23 -10.74 -4.10 -4.65
N GLU A 24 -10.90 -5.17 -5.41
CA GLU A 24 -9.89 -5.59 -6.38
C GLU A 24 -9.73 -4.57 -7.53
N GLN A 25 -10.83 -3.98 -8.00
CA GLN A 25 -10.79 -2.90 -8.98
C GLN A 25 -10.09 -1.65 -8.43
N GLU A 26 -10.42 -1.24 -7.21
CA GLU A 26 -9.79 -0.12 -6.51
C GLU A 26 -8.28 -0.37 -6.34
N ARG A 27 -7.88 -1.57 -5.91
CA ARG A 27 -6.47 -1.97 -5.79
C ARG A 27 -5.74 -1.85 -7.12
N ARG A 28 -6.28 -2.46 -8.19
CA ARG A 28 -5.65 -2.39 -9.53
C ARG A 28 -5.50 -0.95 -10.01
N PHE A 29 -6.51 -0.12 -9.78
CA PHE A 29 -6.46 1.29 -10.13
C PHE A 29 -5.35 2.02 -9.38
N MET A 30 -5.28 1.85 -8.05
CA MET A 30 -4.27 2.49 -7.21
C MET A 30 -2.86 2.05 -7.59
N VAL A 31 -2.63 0.74 -7.74
CA VAL A 31 -1.32 0.18 -8.12
C VAL A 31 -0.86 0.72 -9.47
N LYS A 32 -1.75 0.73 -10.46
CA LYS A 32 -1.45 1.29 -11.78
C LYS A 32 -1.06 2.78 -11.68
N LYS A 33 -1.87 3.57 -10.98
CA LYS A 33 -1.61 5.01 -10.80
C LYS A 33 -0.32 5.29 -10.04
N ALA A 34 0.01 4.48 -9.03
CA ALA A 34 1.27 4.57 -8.29
C ALA A 34 2.46 4.34 -9.23
N LYS A 35 2.41 3.29 -10.06
CA LYS A 35 3.44 3.00 -11.06
C LYS A 35 3.59 4.11 -12.10
N ASP A 36 2.49 4.53 -12.69
CA ASP A 36 2.48 5.53 -13.77
C ASP A 36 3.08 6.89 -13.33
N ASN A 37 3.13 7.15 -12.02
CA ASN A 37 3.63 8.40 -11.44
C ASN A 37 4.71 8.13 -10.35
N ALA A 38 5.43 7.02 -10.46
CA ALA A 38 6.32 6.53 -9.41
C ALA A 38 7.36 7.59 -9.00
N GLU A 39 8.03 8.22 -9.96
CA GLU A 39 9.03 9.26 -9.71
C GLU A 39 8.50 10.42 -8.84
N GLU A 40 7.31 10.94 -9.16
CA GLU A 40 6.71 12.05 -8.42
C GLU A 40 6.31 11.63 -7.01
N PHE A 41 5.68 10.46 -6.87
CA PHE A 41 5.27 9.96 -5.56
C PHE A 41 6.46 9.61 -4.67
N VAL A 42 7.49 8.99 -5.23
CA VAL A 42 8.71 8.63 -4.51
C VAL A 42 9.49 9.86 -4.09
N ALA A 43 9.57 10.88 -4.94
CA ALA A 43 10.20 12.14 -4.57
C ALA A 43 9.56 12.76 -3.33
N LYS A 44 8.21 12.76 -3.26
CA LYS A 44 7.45 13.24 -2.10
C LYS A 44 7.55 12.32 -0.88
N LEU A 45 7.55 11.01 -1.09
CA LEU A 45 7.67 10.01 -0.04
C LEU A 45 9.02 10.13 0.68
N VAL A 46 10.11 10.10 -0.08
CA VAL A 46 11.48 10.17 0.48
C VAL A 46 11.68 11.46 1.26
N GLN A 47 11.24 12.58 0.69
CA GLN A 47 11.26 13.86 1.41
C GLN A 47 10.46 13.77 2.72
N ARG A 48 9.26 13.19 2.69
CA ARG A 48 8.41 13.06 3.88
C ARG A 48 9.03 12.18 4.97
N LEU A 49 9.70 11.10 4.60
CA LEU A 49 10.35 10.19 5.54
C LEU A 49 11.54 10.85 6.23
N ILE A 50 12.35 11.62 5.49
CA ILE A 50 13.49 12.37 6.03
C ILE A 50 13.02 13.55 6.90
N ASP A 51 12.07 14.35 6.42
CA ASP A 51 11.55 15.52 7.15
C ASP A 51 10.88 15.15 8.49
N ARG A 52 10.42 13.90 8.61
CA ARG A 52 9.82 13.35 9.84
C ARG A 52 10.81 12.53 10.66
N GLU A 53 12.07 12.47 10.25
CA GLU A 53 13.12 11.70 10.92
C GLU A 53 12.74 10.21 11.06
N LEU A 54 11.98 9.66 10.11
CA LEU A 54 11.56 8.24 10.10
C LEU A 54 12.59 7.34 9.41
N VAL A 55 13.42 7.91 8.54
CA VAL A 55 14.47 7.19 7.82
C VAL A 55 15.74 8.04 7.80
N GLU A 56 16.84 7.45 8.25
CA GLU A 56 18.17 7.99 8.08
C GLU A 56 18.91 7.20 7.00
N THR A 57 19.50 7.89 6.03
CA THR A 57 20.12 7.27 4.85
C THR A 57 21.44 7.95 4.49
N SER A 58 22.39 7.16 4.00
CA SER A 58 23.65 7.64 3.43
C SER A 58 23.50 8.13 1.99
N SER A 59 22.40 7.78 1.30
CA SER A 59 22.14 8.18 -0.09
C SER A 59 20.65 8.32 -0.40
N VAL A 60 20.19 9.57 -0.51
CA VAL A 60 18.82 9.91 -0.93
C VAL A 60 18.50 9.41 -2.34
N ILE A 61 19.52 9.35 -3.22
CA ILE A 61 19.36 8.87 -4.60
C ILE A 61 19.03 7.38 -4.60
N GLU A 62 19.82 6.57 -3.88
CA GLU A 62 19.60 5.13 -3.81
C GLU A 62 18.30 4.80 -3.09
N LEU A 63 17.93 5.56 -2.06
CA LEU A 63 16.63 5.43 -1.39
C LEU A 63 15.46 5.68 -2.37
N ARG A 64 15.58 6.69 -3.23
CA ARG A 64 14.57 6.94 -4.28
C ARG A 64 14.51 5.79 -5.29
N GLU A 65 15.66 5.33 -5.78
CA GLU A 65 15.70 4.20 -6.71
C GLU A 65 15.06 2.94 -6.11
N ALA A 66 15.34 2.64 -4.83
CA ALA A 66 14.74 1.53 -4.11
C ALA A 66 13.20 1.61 -4.09
N PHE A 67 12.63 2.77 -3.77
CA PHE A 67 11.18 2.94 -3.78
C PHE A 67 10.56 2.95 -5.18
N VAL A 68 11.24 3.50 -6.20
CA VAL A 68 10.76 3.44 -7.59
C VAL A 68 10.70 1.98 -8.06
N ASN A 69 11.76 1.21 -7.78
CA ASN A 69 11.80 -0.21 -8.06
C ASN A 69 10.67 -0.96 -7.35
N GLN A 70 10.42 -0.63 -6.08
CA GLN A 70 9.35 -1.25 -5.31
C GLN A 70 7.94 -0.96 -5.86
N LEU A 71 7.67 0.27 -6.29
CA LEU A 71 6.40 0.60 -6.94
C LEU A 71 6.24 -0.09 -8.31
N ASN A 72 7.32 -0.23 -9.06
CA ASN A 72 7.32 -0.98 -10.31
C ASN A 72 7.04 -2.46 -10.07
N GLN A 73 7.69 -3.07 -9.07
CA GLN A 73 7.47 -4.46 -8.70
C GLN A 73 6.05 -4.70 -8.17
N LEU A 74 5.47 -3.78 -7.40
CA LEU A 74 4.09 -3.91 -6.92
C LEU A 74 3.09 -4.11 -8.07
N SER A 75 3.37 -3.52 -9.24
CA SER A 75 2.52 -3.69 -10.43
C SER A 75 2.57 -5.07 -11.08
N THR A 76 3.59 -5.87 -10.75
CA THR A 76 3.80 -7.22 -11.28
C THR A 76 3.44 -8.32 -10.30
N LEU A 77 3.24 -7.99 -9.02
CA LEU A 77 2.89 -8.96 -7.99
C LEU A 77 1.46 -9.48 -8.14
N GLU A 78 1.28 -10.75 -7.81
CA GLU A 78 -0.05 -11.33 -7.69
C GLU A 78 -0.76 -10.78 -6.44
N GLU A 79 -2.09 -10.84 -6.43
CA GLU A 79 -2.87 -10.38 -5.29
C GLU A 79 -2.49 -11.13 -4.01
N PHE A 80 -2.26 -12.44 -4.12
CA PHE A 80 -1.84 -13.27 -2.99
C PHE A 80 -0.51 -12.80 -2.40
N ASP A 81 0.48 -12.47 -3.23
CA ASP A 81 1.78 -12.01 -2.76
C ASP A 81 1.67 -10.67 -2.02
N VAL A 82 0.85 -9.75 -2.54
CA VAL A 82 0.58 -8.47 -1.87
C VAL A 82 -0.08 -8.71 -0.52
N GLN A 83 -1.08 -9.60 -0.45
CA GLN A 83 -1.76 -9.94 0.80
C GLN A 83 -0.83 -10.60 1.81
N LEU A 84 0.04 -11.50 1.35
CA LEU A 84 1.03 -12.17 2.19
C LEU A 84 2.02 -11.15 2.75
N LYS A 85 2.51 -10.22 1.91
CA LYS A 85 3.45 -9.17 2.31
C LYS A 85 2.86 -8.24 3.38
N VAL A 86 1.59 -7.86 3.25
CA VAL A 86 0.96 -6.96 4.24
C VAL A 86 0.35 -7.69 5.43
N ALA A 87 0.36 -9.03 5.45
CA ALA A 87 -0.29 -9.83 6.48
C ALA A 87 0.13 -9.46 7.93
N PRO A 88 1.42 -9.17 8.22
CA PRO A 88 1.85 -8.82 9.58
C PRO A 88 1.23 -7.52 10.11
N ILE A 89 1.00 -6.55 9.22
CA ILE A 89 0.50 -5.21 9.58
C ILE A 89 -0.93 -4.93 9.08
N ARG A 90 -1.66 -5.94 8.61
CA ARG A 90 -2.99 -5.77 7.99
C ARG A 90 -4.05 -5.14 8.90
N THR A 91 -3.85 -5.19 10.21
CA THR A 91 -4.75 -4.61 11.23
C THR A 91 -4.26 -3.28 11.75
N LEU A 92 -3.19 -2.70 11.19
CA LEU A 92 -2.57 -1.47 11.64
C LEU A 92 -3.56 -0.29 11.61
N VAL A 93 -4.40 -0.21 10.58
CA VAL A 93 -5.50 0.75 10.48
C VAL A 93 -6.75 0.11 9.90
N GLN A 94 -7.91 0.71 10.21
CA GLN A 94 -9.16 0.33 9.54
C GLN A 94 -9.16 0.85 8.10
N ASP A 95 -9.61 0.01 7.16
CA ASP A 95 -9.73 0.35 5.74
C ASP A 95 -8.45 0.95 5.16
N ALA A 96 -7.33 0.23 5.29
CA ALA A 96 -6.02 0.68 4.86
C ALA A 96 -5.92 0.87 3.34
N ASN A 97 -5.20 1.90 2.92
CA ASN A 97 -4.74 2.04 1.55
C ASN A 97 -3.70 0.94 1.28
N ILE A 98 -4.01 0.03 0.37
CA ILE A 98 -3.17 -1.15 0.09
C ILE A 98 -1.77 -0.79 -0.42
N VAL A 99 -1.63 0.29 -1.20
CA VAL A 99 -0.31 0.75 -1.68
C VAL A 99 0.50 1.27 -0.50
N SER A 100 -0.12 2.06 0.38
CA SER A 100 0.55 2.59 1.57
C SER A 100 0.93 1.49 2.55
N LEU A 101 0.03 0.52 2.75
CA LEU A 101 0.28 -0.62 3.62
C LEU A 101 1.42 -1.49 3.08
N PHE A 102 1.44 -1.75 1.77
CA PHE A 102 2.52 -2.50 1.13
C PHE A 102 3.87 -1.80 1.27
N LEU A 103 3.92 -0.48 1.03
CA LEU A 103 5.15 0.29 1.22
C LEU A 103 5.58 0.37 2.69
N THR A 104 4.63 0.40 3.63
CA THR A 104 4.94 0.34 5.07
C THR A 104 5.60 -1.00 5.41
N ALA A 105 5.03 -2.12 4.95
CA ALA A 105 5.64 -3.44 5.11
C ALA A 105 7.04 -3.52 4.48
N TYR A 106 7.21 -2.93 3.28
CA TYR A 106 8.53 -2.85 2.65
C TYR A 106 9.55 -2.07 3.48
N ILE A 107 9.15 -0.92 4.05
CA ILE A 107 10.02 -0.09 4.89
C ILE A 107 10.51 -0.87 6.11
N ILE A 108 9.60 -1.50 6.84
CA ILE A 108 9.93 -2.15 8.12
C ILE A 108 10.62 -3.52 7.96
N GLU A 109 10.39 -4.23 6.84
CA GLU A 109 10.92 -5.59 6.64
C GLU A 109 12.14 -5.65 5.71
N ASP A 110 12.12 -4.92 4.60
CA ASP A 110 13.13 -5.06 3.55
C ASP A 110 14.10 -3.88 3.53
N LEU A 111 13.56 -2.66 3.58
CA LEU A 111 14.35 -1.44 3.43
C LEU A 111 15.39 -1.31 4.55
N ILE A 112 15.07 -1.77 5.77
CA ILE A 112 16.01 -1.79 6.90
C ILE A 112 17.33 -2.51 6.60
N ASN A 113 17.32 -3.44 5.63
CA ASN A 113 18.50 -4.21 5.22
C ASN A 113 19.21 -3.61 3.99
N HIS A 114 18.71 -2.52 3.42
CA HIS A 114 19.30 -1.87 2.25
C HIS A 114 20.59 -1.14 2.64
N HIS A 115 21.65 -1.27 1.85
CA HIS A 115 22.99 -0.76 2.20
C HIS A 115 23.07 0.76 2.35
N ALA A 116 22.14 1.49 1.74
CA ALA A 116 22.01 2.94 1.87
C ALA A 116 21.30 3.39 3.16
N ILE A 117 20.70 2.46 3.92
CA ILE A 117 19.96 2.80 5.14
C ILE A 117 20.91 2.75 6.33
N LEU A 118 20.89 3.83 7.11
CA LEU A 118 21.60 3.92 8.38
C LEU A 118 20.69 3.46 9.51
N ASP A 119 19.44 3.95 9.53
CA ASP A 119 18.45 3.55 10.52
C ASP A 119 17.00 3.84 10.05
N ILE A 120 16.03 3.17 10.69
CA ILE A 120 14.59 3.40 10.51
C ILE A 120 13.97 3.63 11.89
N TYR A 121 13.24 4.73 12.02
CA TYR A 121 12.64 5.19 13.26
C TYR A 121 11.11 5.25 13.20
N GLY A 122 10.50 5.34 14.38
CA GLY A 122 9.06 5.50 14.57
C GLY A 122 8.30 4.17 14.70
N GLU A 123 7.04 4.28 15.12
CA GLU A 123 6.14 3.13 15.16
C GLU A 123 5.58 2.81 13.77
N ASP A 124 5.16 1.56 13.53
CA ASP A 124 4.54 1.14 12.27
C ASP A 124 3.42 2.08 11.82
N ILE A 125 2.62 2.58 12.78
CA ILE A 125 1.51 3.51 12.51
C ILE A 125 2.01 4.88 12.04
N GLU A 126 3.14 5.37 12.56
CA GLU A 126 3.73 6.64 12.16
C GLU A 126 4.30 6.58 10.75
N ILE A 127 4.99 5.47 10.44
CA ILE A 127 5.46 5.15 9.09
C ILE A 127 4.27 5.06 8.13
N TYR A 128 3.22 4.32 8.49
CA TYR A 128 2.01 4.22 7.69
C TYR A 128 1.38 5.59 7.42
N LEU A 129 1.22 6.44 8.43
CA LEU A 129 0.63 7.77 8.28
C LEU A 129 1.50 8.69 7.41
N ALA A 130 2.82 8.56 7.49
CA ALA A 130 3.73 9.29 6.60
C ALA A 130 3.56 8.85 5.14
N VAL A 131 3.52 7.53 4.89
CA VAL A 131 3.30 6.96 3.55
C VAL A 131 1.91 7.33 3.02
N ASP A 132 0.84 7.06 3.77
CA ASP A 132 -0.53 7.32 3.33
C ASP A 132 -0.80 8.81 3.08
N SER A 133 -0.13 9.71 3.79
CA SER A 133 -0.25 11.14 3.51
C SER A 133 0.15 11.54 2.06
N VAL A 134 0.99 10.72 1.41
CA VAL A 134 1.43 10.87 0.02
C VAL A 134 0.52 10.10 -0.94
N PHE A 135 0.16 8.86 -0.60
CA PHE A 135 -0.54 7.93 -1.50
C PHE A 135 -2.07 7.88 -1.34
N LYS A 136 -2.66 8.50 -0.32
CA LYS A 136 -4.13 8.53 -0.12
C LYS A 136 -4.89 9.11 -1.31
N VAL A 137 -4.24 9.98 -2.08
CA VAL A 137 -4.80 10.59 -3.30
C VAL A 137 -5.09 9.58 -4.40
N LEU A 138 -4.53 8.37 -4.31
CA LEU A 138 -4.78 7.28 -5.25
C LEU A 138 -6.16 6.65 -5.08
N ARG A 139 -6.77 6.73 -3.90
CA ARG A 139 -8.10 6.13 -3.68
C ARG A 139 -9.12 6.81 -4.59
N PRO A 140 -9.84 6.05 -5.43
CA PRO A 140 -10.95 6.60 -6.18
C PRO A 140 -12.03 7.10 -5.21
N ARG A 141 -12.63 8.26 -5.52
CA ARG A 141 -13.71 8.86 -4.74
C ARG A 141 -15.04 8.19 -5.05
#